data_AF-A0A137P0Z3-F1
#
_entry.id   AF-A0A137P0Z3-F1
#
_cell.length_a   1.000
_cell.length_b   1.000
_cell.length_c   1.000
_cell.angle_alpha   90.00
_cell.angle_beta   90.00
_cell.angle_gamma   90.00
#
_symmetry.space_group_name_H-M   'P 1'
#
loop_
_entity.id
_entity.type
_entity.pdbx_description
1 polymer ?
#
loop_
_entity_poly.entity_id
_entity_poly.type
_entity_poly.pdbx_seq_one_letter_code
_entity_poly.pdbx_strand_id
1 'polypeptide(L)'
;MSDLQDLRKINFQSLGWKDKISVFLRSYHLVFIDSAAVLVDFILLVVGGVLVTESGGTPEHMASIQNSYMVVRGLETLVISIFFIELCLQLTIGFGWKNLKDPWFLFDSSIVLTLSVLELATRCGWKDSSSRVWAFLVLFRLARMLKVMIGHATESIKTKRAKRNELDNNSKNLQSQLEAENNMNKDLKEEINELMDKCHKLDESLMISRNLAEENSLTRTDFNGSGHYSFSKF
;
A
#
# COMPACT_ATOMS: atom_id res chain seq x y z
N MET A 1 4.41 4.12 -0.71
CA MET A 1 4.21 3.19 -1.84
C MET A 1 4.43 3.89 -3.19
N SER A 2 4.47 5.24 -3.25
CA SER A 2 4.91 6.01 -4.42
C SER A 2 6.37 5.73 -4.80
N ASP A 3 7.28 5.70 -3.82
CA ASP A 3 8.72 5.72 -4.12
C ASP A 3 9.27 4.42 -4.74
N LEU A 4 8.59 3.28 -4.55
CA LEU A 4 9.00 1.99 -5.13
C LEU A 4 8.48 1.78 -6.57
N GLN A 5 7.38 2.44 -6.95
CA GLN A 5 6.88 2.39 -8.33
C GLN A 5 7.66 3.36 -9.24
N ASP A 6 8.14 4.48 -8.70
CA ASP A 6 8.96 5.44 -9.45
C ASP A 6 10.33 4.89 -9.84
N LEU A 7 10.90 3.96 -9.06
CA LEU A 7 12.16 3.28 -9.39
C LEU A 7 12.09 2.43 -10.68
N ARG A 8 10.89 2.02 -11.11
CA ARG A 8 10.71 1.15 -12.29
C ARG A 8 10.81 1.91 -13.62
N LYS A 9 10.74 3.26 -13.59
CA LYS A 9 10.90 4.14 -14.78
C LYS A 9 12.32 4.68 -14.95
N ILE A 10 13.23 4.38 -14.02
CA ILE A 10 14.59 4.93 -14.06
C ILE A 10 15.41 4.13 -15.07
N ASN A 11 15.93 4.81 -16.09
CA ASN A 11 16.76 4.20 -17.12
C ASN A 11 18.11 3.78 -16.52
N PHE A 12 18.23 2.51 -16.14
CA PHE A 12 19.41 1.96 -15.44
C PHE A 12 20.73 2.19 -16.17
N GLN A 13 20.72 2.44 -17.49
CA GLN A 13 21.95 2.67 -18.24
C GLN A 13 22.59 4.05 -17.98
N SER A 14 21.84 5.07 -17.55
CA SER A 14 22.36 6.43 -17.35
C SER A 14 22.83 6.73 -15.92
N LEU A 15 22.63 5.80 -14.98
CA LEU A 15 23.00 5.97 -13.57
C LEU A 15 24.46 5.59 -13.30
N GLY A 16 25.12 6.38 -12.45
CA GLY A 16 26.43 6.02 -11.91
C GLY A 16 26.39 4.70 -11.12
N TRP A 17 27.52 4.01 -11.03
CA TRP A 17 27.62 2.72 -10.32
C TRP A 17 27.16 2.80 -8.86
N LYS A 18 27.38 3.94 -8.19
CA LYS A 18 26.91 4.19 -6.81
C LYS A 18 25.39 4.21 -6.72
N ASP A 19 24.71 4.85 -7.66
CA ASP A 19 23.26 4.93 -7.66
C ASP A 19 22.63 3.57 -7.99
N LYS A 20 23.27 2.78 -8.86
CA LYS A 20 22.85 1.40 -9.13
C LYS A 20 22.89 0.53 -7.86
N ILE A 21 23.98 0.64 -7.10
CA ILE A 21 24.11 -0.08 -5.82
C ILE A 21 23.10 0.46 -4.80
N SER A 22 22.88 1.78 -4.75
CA SER A 22 21.87 2.39 -3.88
C SER A 22 20.45 1.87 -4.19
N VAL A 23 20.08 1.80 -5.47
CA VAL A 23 18.79 1.24 -5.91
C VAL A 23 18.71 -0.26 -5.60
N PHE A 24 19.81 -1.00 -5.77
CA PHE A 24 19.88 -2.42 -5.41
C PHE A 24 19.74 -2.64 -3.90
N LEU A 25 20.39 -1.83 -3.07
CA LEU A 25 20.27 -1.84 -1.60
C LEU A 25 18.86 -1.51 -1.13
N ARG A 26 18.10 -0.72 -1.90
CA ARG A 26 16.68 -0.43 -1.65
C ARG A 26 15.72 -1.44 -2.27
N SER A 27 16.22 -2.42 -3.01
CA SER A 27 15.36 -3.39 -3.68
C SER A 27 14.69 -4.31 -2.66
N TYR A 28 13.47 -4.73 -2.96
CA TYR A 28 12.72 -5.70 -2.16
C TYR A 28 13.49 -7.00 -1.94
N HIS A 29 14.37 -7.36 -2.87
CA HIS A 29 15.23 -8.54 -2.76
C HIS A 29 16.20 -8.46 -1.58
N LEU A 30 16.77 -7.28 -1.30
CA LEU A 30 17.70 -7.14 -0.18
C LEU A 30 16.99 -7.23 1.17
N VAL A 31 15.77 -6.66 1.25
CA VAL A 31 14.90 -6.79 2.45
C VAL A 31 14.52 -8.26 2.70
N PHE A 32 14.24 -9.01 1.63
CA PHE A 32 13.97 -10.45 1.73
C PHE A 32 15.21 -11.22 2.18
N ILE A 33 16.38 -10.90 1.64
CA ILE A 33 17.65 -11.53 2.04
C ILE A 33 17.97 -11.24 3.51
N ASP A 34 17.83 -10.00 3.98
CA ASP A 34 18.06 -9.65 5.39
C ASP A 34 17.06 -10.38 6.31
N SER A 35 15.78 -10.43 5.92
CA SER A 35 14.76 -11.20 6.68
C SER A 35 15.09 -12.69 6.74
N ALA A 36 15.55 -13.29 5.64
CA ALA A 36 15.96 -14.70 5.58
C ALA A 36 17.22 -14.95 6.42
N ALA A 37 18.19 -14.04 6.37
CA ALA A 37 19.41 -14.13 7.18
C ALA A 37 19.09 -14.07 8.68
N VAL A 38 18.16 -13.20 9.10
CA VAL A 38 17.70 -13.13 10.49
C VAL A 38 16.97 -14.40 10.93
N LEU A 39 16.20 -15.03 10.03
CA LEU A 39 15.57 -16.32 10.31
C LEU A 39 16.62 -17.43 10.49
N VAL A 40 17.64 -17.46 9.64
CA VAL A 40 18.75 -18.42 9.76
C VAL A 40 19.51 -18.18 11.07
N ASP A 41 19.78 -16.93 11.44
CA ASP A 41 20.41 -16.58 12.72
C ASP A 41 19.60 -17.12 13.92
N PHE A 42 18.27 -17.01 13.86
CA PHE A 42 17.39 -17.57 14.90
C PHE A 42 17.51 -19.08 15.03
N ILE A 43 17.48 -19.79 13.89
CA ILE A 43 17.62 -21.25 13.88
C ILE A 43 18.98 -21.65 14.46
N LEU A 44 20.05 -20.96 14.05
CA LEU A 44 21.40 -21.21 14.58
C LEU A 44 21.49 -20.94 16.08
N LEU A 45 20.83 -19.90 16.58
CA LEU A 45 20.77 -19.58 18.00
C LEU A 45 20.06 -20.67 18.82
N VAL A 46 18.93 -21.18 18.32
CA VAL A 46 18.19 -22.27 18.97
C VAL A 46 19.02 -23.56 18.96
N VAL A 47 19.57 -23.93 17.80
CA VAL A 47 20.39 -25.15 17.65
C VAL A 47 21.65 -25.04 18.52
N GLY A 48 22.33 -23.89 18.51
CA GLY A 48 23.49 -23.63 19.35
C GLY A 48 23.17 -23.72 20.85
N GLY A 49 22.01 -23.21 21.26
CA GLY A 49 21.52 -23.35 22.64
C GLY A 49 21.29 -24.80 23.04
N VAL A 50 20.64 -25.60 22.19
CA VAL A 50 20.39 -27.03 22.45
C VAL A 50 21.70 -27.83 22.53
N LEU A 51 22.63 -27.59 21.61
CA LEU A 51 23.94 -28.25 21.62
C LEU A 51 24.76 -27.96 22.87
N VAL A 52 24.64 -26.75 23.43
CA VAL A 52 25.29 -26.38 24.70
C VAL A 52 24.65 -27.13 25.89
N THR A 53 23.36 -27.45 25.83
CA THR A 53 22.67 -28.18 26.91
C THR A 53 22.89 -29.70 26.89
N GLU A 54 23.17 -30.30 25.72
CA GLU A 54 23.31 -31.76 25.57
C GLU A 54 24.72 -32.31 25.82
N SER A 55 25.69 -31.46 26.16
CA SER A 55 27.12 -31.84 26.28
C SER A 55 27.48 -32.75 27.48
N GLY A 56 26.52 -33.48 28.06
CA GLY A 56 26.71 -34.40 29.19
C GLY A 56 26.85 -35.89 28.84
N GLY A 57 26.95 -36.24 27.55
CA GLY A 57 26.95 -37.63 27.05
C GLY A 57 28.29 -38.37 27.07
N THR A 58 28.29 -39.61 26.56
CA THR A 58 29.48 -40.48 26.41
C THR A 58 30.57 -39.85 25.51
N PRO A 59 31.85 -40.26 25.61
CA PRO A 59 32.96 -39.63 24.88
C PRO A 59 32.82 -39.66 23.35
N GLU A 60 32.21 -40.70 22.76
CA GLU A 60 31.91 -40.74 21.32
C GLU A 60 30.81 -39.73 20.95
N HIS A 61 29.81 -39.55 21.81
CA HIS A 61 28.82 -38.50 21.66
C HIS A 61 29.42 -37.11 21.80
N MET A 62 30.40 -36.93 22.68
CA MET A 62 31.09 -35.64 22.86
C MET A 62 31.86 -35.21 21.61
N ALA A 63 32.51 -36.14 20.89
CA ALA A 63 33.22 -35.82 19.66
C ALA A 63 32.26 -35.35 18.54
N SER A 64 31.09 -35.99 18.42
CA SER A 64 30.05 -35.60 17.46
C SER A 64 29.41 -34.25 17.80
N ILE A 65 29.14 -34.02 19.09
CA ILE A 65 28.62 -32.73 19.60
C ILE A 65 29.64 -31.61 19.36
N GLN A 66 30.93 -31.87 19.58
CA GLN A 66 31.99 -30.88 19.37
C GLN A 66 32.11 -30.45 17.90
N ASN A 67 32.03 -31.40 16.95
CA ASN A 67 32.05 -31.06 15.53
C ASN A 67 30.81 -30.23 15.13
N SER A 68 29.62 -30.64 15.61
CA SER A 68 28.38 -29.91 15.36
C SER A 68 28.43 -28.49 15.92
N TYR A 69 28.98 -28.33 17.12
CA TYR A 69 29.20 -27.03 17.75
C TYR A 69 30.14 -26.14 16.94
N MET A 70 31.26 -26.68 16.42
CA MET A 70 32.17 -25.91 15.56
C MET A 70 31.49 -25.42 14.27
N VAL A 71 30.68 -26.28 13.63
CA VAL A 71 29.94 -25.93 12.41
C VAL A 71 28.93 -24.82 12.70
N VAL A 72 28.13 -24.97 13.77
CA VAL A 72 27.15 -23.95 14.17
C VAL A 72 27.85 -22.62 14.47
N ARG A 73 28.96 -22.62 15.22
CA ARG A 73 29.75 -21.41 15.47
C ARG A 73 30.29 -20.78 14.19
N GLY A 74 30.78 -21.57 13.24
CA GLY A 74 31.23 -21.07 11.94
C GLY A 74 30.11 -20.39 11.16
N LEU A 75 28.92 -20.98 11.14
CA LEU A 75 27.72 -20.42 10.50
C LEU A 75 27.26 -19.13 11.20
N GLU A 76 27.27 -19.09 12.54
CA GLU A 76 26.97 -17.88 13.30
C GLU A 76 27.91 -16.72 12.91
N THR A 77 29.21 -16.96 12.85
CA THR A 77 30.16 -15.91 12.43
C THR A 77 29.91 -15.47 10.98
N LEU A 78 29.57 -16.39 10.09
CA LEU A 78 29.26 -16.08 8.70
C LEU A 78 28.05 -15.15 8.60
N VAL A 79 26.98 -15.45 9.34
CA VAL A 79 25.76 -14.62 9.37
C VAL A 79 26.06 -13.22 9.93
N ILE A 80 26.81 -13.13 11.04
CA ILE A 80 27.27 -11.84 11.57
C ILE A 80 28.08 -11.05 10.53
N SER A 81 28.95 -11.75 9.77
CA SER A 81 29.77 -11.12 8.72
C SER A 81 28.93 -10.57 7.58
N ILE A 82 27.86 -11.28 7.17
CA ILE A 82 26.91 -10.79 6.16
C ILE A 82 26.29 -9.47 6.62
N PHE A 83 25.81 -9.40 7.87
CA PHE A 83 25.22 -8.18 8.43
C PHE A 83 26.24 -7.04 8.58
N PHE A 84 27.48 -7.37 8.92
CA PHE A 84 28.55 -6.38 8.97
C PHE A 84 28.86 -5.80 7.59
N ILE A 85 28.94 -6.63 6.56
CA ILE A 85 29.13 -6.20 5.17
C ILE A 85 27.95 -5.33 4.72
N GLU A 86 26.72 -5.74 5.03
CA GLU A 86 25.52 -4.94 4.76
C GLU A 86 25.61 -3.56 5.41
N LEU A 87 25.95 -3.49 6.69
CA LEU A 87 26.14 -2.23 7.41
C LEU A 87 27.21 -1.37 6.72
N CYS A 88 28.34 -1.94 6.34
CA CYS A 88 29.39 -1.24 5.61
C CYS A 88 28.88 -0.69 4.27
N LEU A 89 28.13 -1.47 3.50
CA LEU A 89 27.56 -1.05 2.21
C LEU A 89 26.53 0.07 2.36
N GLN A 90 25.67 -0.01 3.38
CA GLN A 90 24.68 1.03 3.68
C GLN A 90 25.35 2.35 4.10
N LEU A 91 26.41 2.28 4.90
CA LEU A 91 27.20 3.45 5.32
C LEU A 91 27.99 4.07 4.16
N THR A 92 28.64 3.25 3.32
CA THR A 92 29.58 3.73 2.29
C THR A 92 28.91 4.11 0.97
N ILE A 93 27.87 3.38 0.54
CA ILE A 93 27.34 3.50 -0.83
C ILE A 93 25.88 3.99 -0.86
N GLY A 94 25.07 3.60 0.12
CA GLY A 94 23.63 3.83 0.07
C GLY A 94 23.18 5.29 0.31
N PHE A 95 23.77 5.97 1.29
CA PHE A 95 23.17 7.21 1.84
C PHE A 95 24.13 8.18 2.56
N GLY A 96 25.36 7.75 2.91
CA GLY A 96 26.25 8.53 3.77
C GLY A 96 25.57 8.93 5.10
N TRP A 97 25.94 10.10 5.63
CA TRP A 97 25.45 10.64 6.91
C TRP A 97 23.92 10.84 7.00
N LYS A 98 23.17 10.72 5.89
CA LYS A 98 21.71 10.85 5.91
C LYS A 98 21.02 9.70 6.64
N ASN A 99 21.58 8.49 6.61
CA ASN A 99 21.03 7.34 7.34
C ASN A 99 21.23 7.44 8.86
N LEU A 100 22.21 8.20 9.33
CA LEU A 100 22.43 8.43 10.77
C LEU A 100 21.28 9.20 11.44
N LYS A 101 20.37 9.80 10.65
CA LYS A 101 19.18 10.47 11.20
C LYS A 101 18.05 9.49 11.53
N ASP A 102 18.08 8.28 10.97
CA ASP A 102 17.06 7.27 11.27
C ASP A 102 17.45 6.53 12.57
N PRO A 103 16.67 6.68 13.67
CA PRO A 103 16.98 6.00 14.93
C PRO A 103 16.96 4.48 14.78
N TRP A 104 16.18 3.92 13.85
CA TRP A 104 16.15 2.48 13.61
C TRP A 104 17.44 1.97 12.97
N PHE A 105 18.01 2.75 12.05
CA PHE A 105 19.30 2.44 11.46
C PHE A 105 20.42 2.52 12.51
N LEU A 106 20.42 3.55 13.36
CA LEU A 106 21.41 3.66 14.45
C LEU A 106 21.33 2.50 15.44
N PHE A 107 20.12 2.12 15.84
CA PHE A 107 19.90 0.99 16.71
C PHE A 107 20.45 -0.30 16.09
N ASP A 108 20.08 -0.60 14.84
CA ASP A 108 20.54 -1.81 14.15
C ASP A 108 22.06 -1.83 13.93
N SER A 109 22.63 -0.69 13.54
CA SER A 109 24.07 -0.50 13.41
C SER A 109 24.80 -0.76 14.73
N SER A 110 24.25 -0.28 15.85
CA SER A 110 24.82 -0.49 17.18
C SER A 110 24.82 -1.97 17.58
N ILE A 111 23.76 -2.71 17.21
CA ILE A 111 23.64 -4.15 17.46
C ILE A 111 24.69 -4.91 16.66
N VAL A 112 24.76 -4.68 15.35
CA VAL A 112 25.74 -5.35 14.46
C VAL A 112 27.17 -5.09 14.93
N LEU A 113 27.48 -3.85 15.26
CA LEU A 113 28.81 -3.47 15.72
C LEU A 113 29.15 -4.14 17.06
N THR A 114 28.22 -4.15 18.01
CA THR A 114 28.40 -4.81 19.31
C THR A 114 28.58 -6.32 19.14
N LEU A 115 27.76 -6.97 18.31
CA LEU A 115 27.89 -8.40 17.99
C LEU A 115 29.24 -8.71 17.34
N SER A 116 29.69 -7.88 16.40
CA SER A 116 30.97 -8.07 15.70
C SER A 116 32.17 -7.91 16.64
N VAL A 117 32.14 -6.91 17.52
CA VAL A 117 33.19 -6.70 18.53
C VAL A 117 33.21 -7.84 19.53
N LEU A 118 32.04 -8.29 19.98
CA LEU A 118 31.93 -9.37 20.95
C LEU A 118 32.41 -10.70 20.36
N GLU A 119 32.07 -10.99 19.11
CA GLU A 119 32.55 -12.15 18.34
C GLU A 119 34.07 -12.11 18.12
N LEU A 120 34.64 -10.93 17.85
CA LEU A 120 36.10 -10.79 17.75
C LEU A 120 36.76 -11.03 19.11
N ALA A 121 36.19 -10.49 20.18
CA ALA A 121 36.73 -10.62 21.52
C ALA A 121 36.72 -12.09 22.00
N THR A 122 35.65 -12.85 21.72
CA THR A 122 35.61 -14.28 22.04
C THR A 122 36.68 -15.08 21.30
N ARG A 123 36.97 -14.74 20.03
CA ARG A 123 38.06 -15.36 19.25
C ARG A 123 39.45 -14.99 19.75
N CYS A 124 39.64 -13.77 20.24
CA CYS A 124 40.91 -13.31 20.82
C CYS A 124 41.21 -13.91 22.22
N GLY A 125 40.39 -14.83 22.71
CA GLY A 125 40.69 -15.59 23.92
C GLY A 125 40.12 -15.02 25.21
N TRP A 126 39.12 -14.12 25.15
CA TRP A 126 38.34 -13.73 26.33
C TRP A 126 37.48 -14.93 26.81
N LYS A 127 38.08 -15.80 27.64
CA LYS A 127 37.45 -17.01 28.17
C LYS A 127 36.63 -16.80 29.44
N ASP A 128 36.95 -15.78 30.26
CA ASP A 128 36.49 -15.72 31.67
C ASP A 128 35.08 -15.12 31.89
N SER A 129 34.29 -14.91 30.86
CA SER A 129 32.90 -14.39 31.00
C SER A 129 31.90 -15.07 30.06
N SER A 130 32.15 -16.33 29.69
CA SER A 130 31.42 -17.00 28.60
C SER A 130 29.90 -17.00 28.78
N SER A 131 29.38 -17.17 30.00
CA SER A 131 27.92 -17.21 30.24
C SER A 131 27.25 -15.85 30.11
N ARG A 132 27.85 -14.79 30.64
CA ARG A 132 27.31 -13.42 30.55
C ARG A 132 27.41 -12.88 29.13
N VAL A 133 28.56 -13.07 28.49
CA VAL A 133 28.80 -12.69 27.10
C VAL A 133 27.80 -13.39 26.18
N TRP A 134 27.54 -14.68 26.40
CA TRP A 134 26.55 -15.42 25.64
C TRP A 134 25.12 -14.91 25.87
N ALA A 135 24.74 -14.58 27.11
CA ALA A 135 23.44 -13.97 27.39
C ALA A 135 23.27 -12.63 26.66
N PHE A 136 24.30 -11.78 26.62
CA PHE A 136 24.27 -10.54 25.84
C PHE A 136 24.14 -10.80 24.34
N LEU A 137 24.90 -11.76 23.78
CA LEU A 137 24.78 -12.15 22.37
C LEU A 137 23.34 -12.55 22.02
N VAL A 138 22.73 -13.40 22.85
CA VAL A 138 21.34 -13.84 22.67
C VAL A 138 20.39 -12.64 22.72
N LEU A 139 20.53 -11.76 23.71
CA LEU A 139 19.65 -10.60 23.88
C LEU A 139 19.73 -9.64 22.69
N PHE A 140 20.94 -9.35 22.18
CA PHE A 140 21.14 -8.50 21.01
C PHE A 140 20.59 -9.12 19.72
N ARG A 141 20.73 -10.43 19.54
CA ARG A 141 20.11 -11.14 18.41
C ARG A 141 18.58 -11.12 18.47
N LEU A 142 18.00 -11.32 19.65
CA LEU A 142 16.55 -11.20 19.85
C LEU A 142 16.03 -9.78 19.58
N ALA A 143 16.78 -8.76 20.00
CA ALA A 143 16.45 -7.37 19.71
C ALA A 143 16.41 -7.08 18.19
N ARG A 144 17.34 -7.67 17.43
CA ARG A 144 17.33 -7.57 15.95
C ARG A 144 16.09 -8.22 15.35
N MET A 145 15.70 -9.40 15.82
CA MET A 145 14.47 -10.08 15.36
C MET A 145 13.23 -9.24 15.62
N LEU A 146 13.15 -8.62 16.81
CA LEU A 146 12.05 -7.73 17.16
C LEU A 146 11.96 -6.54 16.18
N LYS A 147 13.10 -5.95 15.80
CA LYS A 147 13.14 -4.87 14.80
C LYS A 147 12.63 -5.33 13.44
N VAL A 148 13.03 -6.51 12.95
CA VAL A 148 12.53 -7.06 11.67
C VAL A 148 11.00 -7.29 11.75
N MET A 149 10.49 -7.86 12.84
CA MET A 149 9.06 -8.05 13.03
C MET A 149 8.28 -6.73 13.10
N ILE A 150 8.78 -5.75 13.87
CA ILE A 150 8.17 -4.41 13.96
C ILE A 150 8.20 -3.70 12.59
N GLY A 151 9.30 -3.85 11.83
CA GLY A 151 9.43 -3.32 10.48
C GLY A 151 8.34 -3.84 9.55
N HIS A 152 8.19 -5.17 9.47
CA HIS A 152 7.13 -5.83 8.69
C HIS A 152 5.73 -5.43 9.16
N ALA A 153 5.49 -5.37 10.47
CA ALA A 153 4.20 -4.94 11.02
C ALA A 153 3.87 -3.48 10.64
N THR A 154 4.86 -2.59 10.72
CA THR A 154 4.72 -1.18 10.37
C THR A 154 4.45 -1.00 8.87
N GLU A 155 5.12 -1.78 8.02
CA GLU A 155 4.92 -1.75 6.57
C GLU A 155 3.56 -2.31 6.16
N SER A 156 3.10 -3.38 6.82
CA SER A 156 1.74 -3.92 6.69
C SER A 156 0.68 -2.89 7.11
N ILE A 157 0.92 -2.13 8.19
CA ILE A 157 0.01 -1.06 8.61
C ILE A 157 0.01 0.09 7.60
N LYS A 158 1.17 0.49 7.08
CA LYS A 158 1.29 1.55 6.06
C LYS A 158 0.55 1.18 4.78
N THR A 159 0.70 -0.06 4.30
CA THR A 159 0.00 -0.55 3.11
C THR A 159 -1.50 -0.66 3.33
N LYS A 160 -1.95 -1.14 4.51
CA LYS A 160 -3.37 -1.14 4.88
C LYS A 160 -3.95 0.28 4.95
N ARG A 161 -3.22 1.25 5.51
CA ARG A 161 -3.64 2.66 5.53
C ARG A 161 -3.71 3.27 4.13
N ALA A 162 -2.73 2.99 3.26
CA ALA A 162 -2.75 3.47 1.88
C ALA A 162 -3.96 2.93 1.10
N LYS A 163 -4.25 1.62 1.20
CA LYS A 163 -5.44 1.02 0.60
C LYS A 163 -6.75 1.58 1.17
N ARG A 164 -6.79 1.87 2.47
CA ARG A 164 -7.97 2.48 3.10
C ARG A 164 -8.21 3.89 2.58
N ASN A 165 -7.16 4.69 2.45
CA ASN A 165 -7.28 6.05 1.89
C ASN A 165 -7.73 6.03 0.41
N GLU A 166 -7.27 5.04 -0.37
CA GLU A 166 -7.73 4.84 -1.74
C GLU A 166 -9.21 4.46 -1.81
N LEU A 167 -9.65 3.55 -0.93
CA LEU A 167 -11.06 3.19 -0.78
C LEU A 167 -11.92 4.36 -0.33
N ASP A 168 -11.46 5.16 0.63
CA ASP A 168 -12.19 6.35 1.11
C ASP A 168 -12.30 7.42 0.01
N ASN A 169 -11.26 7.61 -0.81
CA ASN A 169 -11.32 8.52 -1.96
C ASN A 169 -12.27 8.00 -3.04
N ASN A 170 -12.25 6.70 -3.33
CA ASN A 170 -13.18 6.10 -4.30
C ASN A 170 -14.64 6.18 -3.81
N SER A 171 -14.89 6.00 -2.51
CA SER A 171 -16.20 6.16 -1.90
C SER A 171 -16.73 7.59 -2.05
N LYS A 172 -15.89 8.60 -1.76
CA LYS A 172 -16.24 10.02 -1.95
C LYS A 172 -16.54 10.37 -3.41
N ASN A 173 -15.78 9.81 -4.34
CA ASN A 173 -16.02 10.01 -5.78
C ASN A 173 -17.32 9.36 -6.24
N LEU A 174 -17.66 8.16 -5.73
CA LEU A 174 -18.93 7.53 -6.03
C LEU A 174 -20.10 8.30 -5.42
N GLN A 175 -19.94 8.83 -4.21
CA GLN A 175 -20.95 9.64 -3.55
C GLN A 175 -21.20 10.96 -4.30
N SER A 176 -20.15 11.62 -4.79
CA SER A 176 -20.30 12.83 -5.60
C SER A 176 -20.94 12.55 -6.97
N GLN A 177 -20.63 11.40 -7.59
CA GLN A 177 -21.32 10.96 -8.81
C GLN A 177 -22.81 10.69 -8.57
N LEU A 178 -23.14 10.03 -7.46
CA LEU A 178 -24.53 9.75 -7.08
C LEU A 178 -25.30 11.05 -6.82
N GLU A 179 -24.69 12.04 -6.16
CA GLU A 179 -25.28 13.36 -5.95
C GLU A 179 -25.51 14.13 -7.25
N ALA A 180 -24.54 14.08 -8.18
CA ALA A 180 -24.68 14.69 -9.49
C ALA A 180 -25.81 14.05 -10.31
N GLU A 181 -25.91 12.72 -10.28
CA GLU A 181 -26.98 11.98 -10.97
C GLU A 181 -28.35 12.26 -10.35
N ASN A 182 -28.44 12.35 -9.02
CA ASN A 182 -29.67 12.75 -8.33
C ASN A 182 -30.12 14.17 -8.70
N ASN A 183 -29.18 15.11 -8.81
CA ASN A 183 -29.50 16.47 -9.21
C ASN A 183 -29.97 16.53 -10.67
N MET A 184 -29.27 15.84 -11.60
CA MET A 184 -29.74 15.73 -12.98
C MET A 184 -31.14 15.13 -13.07
N ASN A 185 -31.45 14.12 -12.25
CA ASN A 185 -32.77 13.48 -12.25
C ASN A 185 -33.87 14.41 -11.70
N LYS A 186 -33.54 15.29 -10.74
CA LYS A 186 -34.46 16.35 -10.29
C LYS A 186 -34.73 17.37 -11.39
N ASP A 187 -33.67 17.85 -12.05
CA ASP A 187 -33.78 18.83 -13.13
C ASP A 187 -34.64 18.26 -14.28
N LEU A 188 -34.41 17.00 -14.66
CA LEU A 188 -35.22 16.31 -15.68
C LEU A 188 -36.69 16.19 -15.28
N LYS A 189 -36.97 15.92 -14.00
CA LYS A 189 -38.33 15.83 -13.48
C LYS A 189 -39.03 17.20 -13.48
N GLU A 190 -38.28 18.26 -13.25
CA GLU A 190 -38.77 19.64 -13.30
C GLU A 190 -39.07 20.06 -14.75
N GLU A 191 -38.18 19.75 -15.70
CA GLU A 191 -38.43 19.95 -17.14
C GLU A 191 -39.66 19.17 -17.63
N ILE A 192 -39.82 17.91 -17.22
CA ILE A 192 -41.00 17.10 -17.57
C ILE A 192 -42.29 17.74 -17.05
N ASN A 193 -42.27 18.26 -15.82
CA ASN A 193 -43.44 18.95 -15.25
C ASN A 193 -43.75 20.24 -16.00
N GLU A 194 -42.75 21.05 -16.37
CA GLU A 194 -42.97 22.25 -17.19
C GLU A 194 -43.52 21.89 -18.58
N LEU A 195 -43.04 20.82 -19.19
CA LEU A 195 -43.54 20.36 -20.48
C LEU A 195 -44.99 19.88 -20.40
N MET A 196 -45.35 19.14 -19.34
CA MET A 196 -46.74 18.75 -19.10
C MET A 196 -47.65 19.97 -18.94
N ASP A 197 -47.21 20.98 -18.21
CA ASP A 197 -47.99 22.20 -17.99
C ASP A 197 -48.19 23.01 -19.29
N LYS A 198 -47.16 23.07 -20.15
CA LYS A 198 -47.26 23.64 -21.50
C LYS A 198 -48.21 22.85 -22.39
N CYS A 199 -48.15 21.53 -22.38
CA CYS A 199 -49.08 20.68 -23.11
C CYS A 199 -50.52 20.89 -22.66
N HIS A 200 -50.78 20.96 -21.35
CA HIS A 200 -52.12 21.20 -20.82
C HIS A 200 -52.69 22.55 -21.28
N LYS A 201 -51.88 23.61 -21.24
CA LYS A 201 -52.27 24.95 -21.75
C LYS A 201 -52.56 24.93 -23.25
N LEU A 202 -51.78 24.15 -24.01
CA LEU A 202 -51.99 24.01 -25.45
C LEU A 202 -53.32 23.30 -25.75
N ASP A 203 -53.63 22.25 -24.99
CA ASP A 203 -54.86 21.46 -25.13
C ASP A 203 -56.11 22.30 -24.79
N GLU A 204 -56.00 23.12 -23.74
CA GLU A 204 -57.04 24.09 -23.36
C GLU A 204 -57.25 25.16 -24.45
N SER A 205 -56.17 25.68 -25.03
CA SER A 205 -56.23 26.63 -26.15
C SER A 205 -56.84 26.01 -27.42
N LEU A 206 -56.55 24.75 -27.70
CA LEU A 206 -57.14 24.00 -28.81
C LEU A 206 -58.64 23.77 -28.61
N MET A 207 -59.07 23.43 -27.39
CA MET A 207 -60.49 23.32 -27.03
C MET A 207 -61.24 24.64 -27.25
N ILE A 208 -60.67 25.75 -26.78
CA ILE A 208 -61.25 27.08 -27.00
C ILE A 208 -61.36 27.39 -28.50
N SER A 209 -60.30 27.14 -29.26
CA SER A 209 -60.27 27.37 -30.72
C SER A 209 -61.32 26.52 -31.45
N ARG A 210 -61.50 25.27 -31.04
CA ARG A 210 -62.52 24.36 -31.58
C ARG A 210 -63.93 24.84 -31.27
N ASN A 211 -64.21 25.24 -30.03
CA ASN A 211 -65.51 25.76 -29.64
C ASN A 211 -65.87 27.05 -30.42
N LEU A 212 -64.89 27.94 -30.61
CA LEU A 212 -65.05 29.16 -31.43
C LEU A 212 -65.27 28.84 -32.91
N ALA A 213 -64.64 27.80 -33.44
CA ALA A 213 -64.88 27.35 -34.82
C ALA A 213 -66.28 26.73 -34.99
N GLU A 214 -66.76 25.97 -34.00
CA GLU A 214 -68.10 25.40 -33.97
C GLU A 214 -69.17 26.53 -33.87
N GLU A 215 -68.99 27.54 -33.01
CA GLU A 215 -69.88 28.73 -32.95
C GLU A 215 -69.91 29.54 -34.27
N ASN A 216 -68.76 29.73 -34.92
CA ASN A 216 -68.70 30.40 -36.22
C ASN A 216 -69.33 29.59 -37.36
N SER A 217 -69.41 28.27 -37.23
CA SER A 217 -70.10 27.41 -38.20
C SER A 217 -71.62 27.46 -38.05
N LEU A 218 -72.12 27.56 -36.81
CA LEU A 218 -73.55 27.72 -36.48
C LEU A 218 -74.11 29.08 -36.89
N THR A 219 -73.33 30.15 -36.79
CA THR A 219 -73.74 31.50 -37.25
C THR A 219 -73.72 31.66 -38.77
N ARG A 220 -73.07 30.75 -39.51
CA ARG A 220 -73.01 30.77 -40.98
C ARG A 220 -74.15 30.01 -41.66
N THR A 221 -74.84 29.12 -40.95
CA THR A 221 -76.01 28.39 -41.46
C THR A 221 -77.31 29.21 -41.49
N ASP A 222 -77.37 30.34 -40.78
CA ASP A 222 -78.57 31.18 -40.75
C ASP A 222 -78.60 32.27 -41.84
N PHE A 223 -77.55 32.38 -42.68
CA PHE A 223 -77.45 33.40 -43.73
C PHE A 223 -77.76 32.90 -45.16
N ASN A 224 -78.44 31.75 -45.30
CA ASN A 224 -78.78 31.20 -46.62
C ASN A 224 -80.23 30.71 -46.73
N GLY A 225 -81.18 31.47 -46.16
CA GLY A 225 -82.59 31.08 -46.14
C GLY A 225 -83.59 32.23 -46.03
N SER A 226 -83.54 33.22 -46.92
CA SER A 226 -84.75 33.98 -47.36
C SER A 226 -84.41 35.05 -48.39
N GLY A 227 -84.40 34.67 -49.66
CA GLY A 227 -84.33 35.57 -50.80
C GLY A 227 -85.53 35.36 -51.73
N HIS A 228 -86.74 35.50 -51.20
CA HIS A 228 -87.95 35.60 -52.02
C HIS A 228 -87.94 36.99 -52.69
N TYR A 229 -87.49 37.06 -53.95
CA TYR A 229 -87.74 38.21 -54.82
C TYR A 229 -88.71 37.79 -55.92
N SER A 230 -89.98 38.16 -55.71
CA SER A 230 -90.97 38.35 -56.76
C SER A 230 -90.48 39.49 -57.64
N PHE A 231 -90.25 39.22 -58.93
CA PHE A 231 -90.18 40.26 -59.94
C PHE A 231 -91.31 40.05 -60.95
N SER A 232 -92.05 41.13 -61.12
CA SER A 232 -93.26 41.23 -61.91
C SER A 232 -92.98 41.87 -63.27
N LYS A 233 -93.84 41.50 -64.22
CA LYS A 233 -94.29 42.20 -65.43
C LYS A 233 -93.56 42.00 -66.77
N PHE A 234 -94.46 41.78 -67.74
CA PHE A 234 -94.39 41.73 -69.20
C PHE A 234 -93.98 40.40 -69.85
#